data_AF-A0AAJ3QT95-F1
#
_entry.id   AF-A0AAJ3QT95-F1
#
_cell.length_a   1.000
_cell.length_b   1.000
_cell.length_c   1.000
_cell.angle_alpha   90.00
_cell.angle_beta   90.00
_cell.angle_gamma   90.00
#
_symmetry.space_group_name_H-M   'P 1'
#
loop_
_entity.id
_entity.type
_entity.pdbx_description
1 polymer ?
#
loop_
_entity_poly.entity_id
_entity_poly.type
_entity_poly.pdbx_seq_one_letter_code
_entity_poly.pdbx_strand_id
1 'polypeptide(L)' 'MTADRKRDTREKILLGGIVVKAGLSKADRAFLLGGLIEMARLVPGSIEHRRLRDIGEEAFKVSSLRNGSSHLEEKVRWA' A
#
# COMPACT_ATOMS: atom_id res chain seq x y z
N MET A 1 -15.65 -15.29 -17.84
CA MET A 1 -16.48 -15.11 -16.61
C MET A 1 -15.73 -15.45 -15.31
N THR A 2 -15.15 -16.65 -15.13
CA THR A 2 -14.46 -17.02 -13.87
C THR A 2 -13.07 -16.39 -13.69
N ALA A 3 -12.35 -16.13 -14.79
CA ALA A 3 -11.04 -15.47 -14.73
C ALA A 3 -11.13 -13.98 -14.36
N ASP A 4 -12.16 -13.29 -14.85
CA ASP A 4 -12.37 -11.85 -14.62
C ASP A 4 -12.68 -11.57 -13.15
N ARG A 5 -13.52 -12.41 -12.53
CA ARG A 5 -13.81 -12.35 -11.08
C ARG A 5 -12.58 -12.57 -10.21
N LYS A 6 -11.67 -13.47 -10.61
CA LYS A 6 -10.42 -13.73 -9.88
C LYS A 6 -9.48 -12.52 -9.94
N ARG A 7 -9.41 -11.83 -11.09
CA ARG A 7 -8.59 -10.61 -11.24
C ARG A 7 -9.14 -9.47 -10.40
N ASP A 8 -10.44 -9.23 -10.46
CA ASP A 8 -11.13 -8.18 -9.69
C ASP A 8 -10.95 -8.37 -8.17
N THR A 9 -11.09 -9.59 -7.65
CA THR A 9 -10.82 -9.89 -6.23
C THR A 9 -9.36 -9.60 -5.86
N ARG A 10 -8.41 -10.00 -6.70
CA ARG A 10 -6.98 -9.77 -6.43
C ARG A 10 -6.66 -8.28 -6.40
N GLU A 11 -7.21 -7.51 -7.33
CA GLU A 11 -7.02 -6.07 -7.40
C GLU A 11 -7.58 -5.36 -6.16
N LYS A 12 -8.79 -5.72 -5.74
CA LYS A 12 -9.41 -5.19 -4.51
C LYS A 12 -8.59 -5.52 -3.25
N ILE A 13 -8.02 -6.72 -3.17
CA ILE A 13 -7.14 -7.11 -2.06
C ILE A 13 -5.86 -6.26 -2.06
N LEU A 14 -5.25 -6.05 -3.22
CA LEU A 14 -4.03 -5.22 -3.33
C LEU A 14 -4.30 -3.78 -2.90
N LEU A 15 -5.39 -3.18 -3.39
CA LEU A 15 -5.79 -1.82 -3.01
C LEU A 15 -6.08 -1.70 -1.50
N GLY A 16 -6.79 -2.67 -0.92
CA GLY A 16 -6.99 -2.73 0.53
C GLY A 16 -5.67 -2.85 1.31
N GLY A 17 -4.70 -3.61 0.78
CA GLY A 17 -3.36 -3.75 1.36
C GLY A 17 -2.59 -2.43 1.44
N ILE A 18 -2.79 -1.51 0.49
CA ILE A 18 -2.17 -0.17 0.51
C ILE A 18 -2.70 0.64 1.70
N VAL A 19 -4.01 0.63 1.93
CA VAL A 19 -4.66 1.34 3.04
C VAL A 19 -4.14 0.84 4.40
N VAL A 20 -4.00 -0.48 4.55
CA VAL A 20 -3.44 -1.07 5.78
C VAL A 20 -1.98 -0.66 5.97
N LYS A 21 -1.16 -0.69 4.91
CA LYS A 21 0.25 -0.28 4.97
C LYS A 21 0.43 1.19 5.35
N ALA A 22 -0.48 2.05 4.91
CA ALA A 22 -0.51 3.46 5.29
C ALA A 22 -0.95 3.70 6.75
N GLY A 23 -1.28 2.64 7.51
CA GLY A 23 -1.74 2.77 8.90
C GLY A 23 -3.21 3.21 9.03
N LEU A 24 -3.98 3.13 7.95
CA LEU A 24 -5.34 3.68 7.86
C LEU A 24 -6.43 2.60 7.93
N SER A 25 -6.12 1.41 8.44
CA SER A 25 -7.06 0.29 8.52
C SER A 25 -8.31 0.57 9.36
N LYS A 26 -8.23 1.54 10.27
CA LYS A 26 -9.34 1.99 11.13
C LYS A 26 -9.90 3.36 10.72
N ALA A 27 -9.41 3.94 9.64
CA ALA A 27 -9.88 5.25 9.17
C ALA A 27 -11.32 5.15 8.65
N ASP A 28 -12.05 6.26 8.77
CA ASP A 28 -13.39 6.37 8.19
C ASP A 28 -13.35 6.20 6.65
N ARG A 29 -14.37 5.55 6.11
CA ARG A 29 -14.41 5.20 4.67
C ARG A 29 -14.64 6.43 3.79
N ALA A 30 -15.44 7.40 4.25
CA ALA A 30 -15.66 8.63 3.50
C ALA A 30 -14.40 9.49 3.48
N PHE A 31 -13.67 9.54 4.60
CA PHE A 31 -12.35 10.17 4.66
C PHE A 31 -11.36 9.57 3.65
N LEU A 32 -11.25 8.24 3.60
CA LEU A 32 -10.38 7.54 2.65
C LEU A 32 -10.76 7.85 1.19
N LEU A 33 -12.05 7.74 0.87
CA LEU A 33 -12.53 8.00 -0.49
C LEU A 33 -12.32 9.46 -0.89
N GLY A 34 -12.58 10.42 0.00
CA GLY A 34 -12.34 11.84 -0.24
C GLY A 34 -10.88 12.12 -0.56
N GLY A 35 -9.94 11.58 0.24
CA GLY A 35 -8.51 11.73 -0.01
C GLY A 35 -8.07 11.10 -1.34
N LEU A 36 -8.60 9.93 -1.69
CA LEU A 36 -8.33 9.28 -2.98
C LEU A 36 -8.84 10.09 -4.18
N ILE A 37 -10.01 10.73 -4.05
CA ILE A 37 -10.54 11.63 -5.08
C ILE A 37 -9.65 12.85 -5.27
N GLU A 38 -9.18 13.47 -4.18
CA GLU A 38 -8.24 14.59 -4.26
C GLU A 38 -6.92 14.16 -4.94
N MET A 39 -6.40 12.98 -4.60
CA MET A 39 -5.22 12.42 -5.28
C MET A 39 -5.46 12.17 -6.77
N ALA A 40 -6.64 11.69 -7.16
CA ALA A 40 -6.99 11.43 -8.55
C ALA A 40 -7.07 12.71 -9.41
N ARG A 41 -7.22 13.89 -8.80
CA ARG A 41 -7.21 15.20 -9.49
C ARG A 41 -5.80 15.69 -9.79
N LEU A 42 -4.75 15.09 -9.21
CA LEU A 42 -3.38 15.53 -9.43
C LEU A 42 -2.94 15.25 -10.86
N VAL A 43 -2.27 16.23 -11.47
CA VAL A 43 -1.71 16.07 -12.81
C VAL A 43 -0.57 15.05 -12.75
N PRO A 44 -0.59 13.98 -13.57
CA PRO A 44 0.53 13.03 -13.63
C PRO A 44 1.84 13.75 -13.95
N GLY A 45 2.87 13.52 -13.13
CA GLY A 45 4.15 14.19 -13.29
C GLY A 45 4.20 15.65 -12.77
N SER A 46 3.16 16.13 -12.08
CA SER A 46 3.29 17.30 -11.21
C SER A 46 4.27 17.03 -10.06
N ILE A 47 4.70 18.11 -9.37
CA ILE A 47 5.58 18.01 -8.21
C ILE A 47 4.89 17.21 -7.10
N GLU A 48 3.60 17.47 -6.88
CA GLU A 48 2.76 16.83 -5.88
C GLU A 48 2.59 15.35 -6.18
N HIS A 49 2.28 15.00 -7.44
CA HIS A 49 2.16 13.61 -7.87
C HIS A 49 3.48 12.84 -7.66
N ARG A 50 4.63 13.43 -8.05
CA ARG A 50 5.95 12.81 -7.84
C ARG A 50 6.26 12.63 -6.36
N ARG A 51 6.04 13.67 -5.55
CA ARG A 51 6.27 13.60 -4.11
C ARG A 51 5.48 12.47 -3.45
N LEU A 52 4.18 12.34 -3.74
CA LEU A 52 3.35 11.27 -3.18
C LEU A 52 3.83 9.89 -3.64
N ARG A 53 4.25 9.78 -4.91
CA ARG A 53 4.85 8.55 -5.45
C ARG A 53 6.13 8.17 -4.69
N ASP A 54 7.04 9.11 -4.51
CA ASP A 54 8.34 8.87 -3.86
C ASP A 54 8.14 8.42 -2.40
N ILE A 55 7.22 9.06 -1.66
CA ILE A 55 6.84 8.63 -0.30
C ILE A 55 6.31 7.20 -0.31
N GLY A 56 5.45 6.87 -1.28
CA GLY A 56 4.91 5.53 -1.45
C GLY A 56 6.00 4.49 -1.71
N GLU A 57 6.93 4.78 -2.64
CA GLU A 57 8.04 3.88 -2.97
C GLU A 57 8.91 3.57 -1.74
N GLU A 58 9.25 4.59 -0.95
CA GLU A 58 10.02 4.39 0.29
C GLU A 58 9.25 3.56 1.33
N ALA A 59 7.94 3.81 1.50
CA ALA A 59 7.11 3.02 2.42
C ALA A 59 7.04 1.53 2.01
N PHE A 60 7.06 1.23 0.71
CA PHE A 60 7.14 -0.15 0.22
C PHE A 60 8.50 -0.81 0.50
N LYS A 61 9.61 -0.08 0.34
CA LYS A 61 10.98 -0.57 0.65
C LYS A 61 11.19 -0.83 2.13
N VAL A 62 10.77 0.08 3.01
CA VAL A 62 10.94 -0.10 4.47
C VAL A 62 10.22 -1.36 4.96
N SER A 63 9.04 -1.63 4.40
CA SER A 63 8.27 -2.83 4.78
C SER A 63 8.91 -4.13 4.32
N SER A 64 9.63 -4.17 3.20
CA SER A 64 10.33 -5.39 2.76
C SER A 64 11.55 -5.66 3.65
N LEU A 65 12.26 -4.61 4.07
CA LEU A 65 13.37 -4.71 5.02
C LEU A 65 12.90 -5.25 6.39
N ARG A 66 11.81 -4.69 6.94
CA ARG A 66 11.27 -5.13 8.24
C ARG A 66 10.79 -6.58 8.24
N ASN A 67 10.20 -7.04 7.14
CA ASN A 67 9.78 -8.44 7.01
C ASN A 67 10.96 -9.40 6.76
N GLY A 68 12.05 -8.92 6.15
CA GLY A 68 13.29 -9.69 5.99
C GLY A 68 14.05 -9.87 7.31
N SER A 69 14.10 -8.83 8.14
CA SER A 69 14.76 -8.88 9.47
C SER A 69 14.03 -9.78 10.46
N SER A 70 12.69 -9.83 10.44
CA SER A 70 11.94 -10.73 11.34
C SER A 70 12.24 -12.21 11.08
N HIS A 71 12.52 -12.59 9.82
CA HIS A 71 12.86 -13.97 9.48
C HIS A 71 14.30 -14.35 9.87
N LEU A 72 15.21 -13.38 9.89
CA LEU A 72 16.60 -13.59 10.33
C LEU A 72 16.70 -13.75 11.86
N GLU A 73 15.95 -12.95 12.63
CA GLU A 73 15.92 -13.06 14.09
C GLU A 73 15.28 -14.36 14.59
N GLU A 74 14.31 -14.91 13.85
CA GLU A 74 13.66 -16.17 14.19
C GLU A 74 14.64 -17.36 14.08
N LYS A 75 15.52 -17.35 13.07
CA LYS A 75 16.56 -18.38 12.88
C LYS A 75 17.64 -18.39 13.96
N VAL A 76 18.05 -17.21 14.46
CA VAL A 76 19.09 -17.10 15.50
C VAL A 76 18.57 -17.56 16.87
N ARG A 77 17.26 -17.46 17.10
CA ARG A 77 16.62 -17.91 18.36
C ARG A 77 16.57 -19.43 18.51
N TRP A 78 16.83 -20.18 17.44
CA TRP A 78 16.81 -21.65 17.41
C TRP A 78 18.13 -22.29 16.98
N ALA A 79 19.24 -21.55 17.06
CA ALA A 79 20.60 -22.06 16.91
C ALA A 79 21.28 -22.10 18.28
#